data_AF-X1F0B2-F1
#
_entry.id   AF-X1F0B2-F1
#
_cell.length_a   1.000
_cell.length_b   1.000
_cell.length_c   1.000
_cell.angle_alpha   90.00
_cell.angle_beta   90.00
_cell.angle_gamma   90.00
#
_symmetry.space_group_name_H-M   'P 1'
#
loop_
_entity.id
_entity.type
_entity.pdbx_description
1 polymer ?
#
loop_
_entity_poly.entity_id
_entity_poly.type
_entity_poly.pdbx_seq_one_letter_code
_entity_poly.pdbx_strand_id
1 'polypeptide(L)' 'YVPWQKDNKVCFIRMEGRLFGDVPMNLELRLSVEDSPNSAGVVIDAIRCCKLALDRGQGGALYSPSAYFMKHPPKQFTDA' A
#
# COMPACT_ATOMS: atom_id res chain seq x y z
N TYR A 1 15.64 -12.22 -6.16
CA TYR A 1 15.92 -11.07 -7.05
C TYR A 1 16.09 -11.60 -8.46
N VAL A 2 15.42 -10.99 -9.44
CA VAL A 2 15.44 -11.43 -10.84
C VAL A 2 15.94 -10.25 -11.70
N PRO A 3 17.23 -10.22 -12.09
CA PRO A 3 17.90 -9.00 -12.56
C PRO A 3 17.28 -8.35 -13.79
N TRP A 4 16.80 -9.14 -14.75
CA TRP A 4 16.25 -8.62 -15.99
C TRP A 4 14.88 -7.96 -15.84
N GLN A 5 14.21 -8.10 -14.69
CA GLN A 5 12.94 -7.43 -14.43
C GLN A 5 13.10 -5.95 -14.07
N LYS A 6 14.32 -5.50 -13.70
CA LYS A 6 14.60 -4.10 -13.31
C LYS A 6 13.63 -3.61 -12.22
N ASP A 7 12.85 -2.56 -12.46
CA ASP A 7 11.89 -1.97 -11.52
C ASP A 7 10.50 -2.64 -11.57
N ASN A 8 10.25 -3.51 -12.56
CA ASN A 8 9.04 -4.29 -12.64
C ASN A 8 9.06 -5.41 -11.58
N LYS A 9 8.07 -5.39 -10.71
CA LYS A 9 7.82 -6.39 -9.68
C LYS A 9 6.66 -7.27 -10.09
N VAL A 10 6.92 -8.58 -10.18
CA VAL A 10 5.89 -9.59 -10.41
C VAL A 10 5.57 -10.31 -9.10
N CYS A 11 4.28 -10.40 -8.78
CA CYS A 11 3.74 -11.12 -7.66
C CYS A 11 2.81 -12.23 -8.16
N PHE A 12 2.97 -13.43 -7.62
CA PHE A 12 2.06 -14.55 -7.83
C PHE A 12 1.39 -14.87 -6.50
N ILE A 13 0.06 -14.87 -6.49
CA ILE A 13 -0.76 -15.10 -5.31
C ILE A 13 -1.66 -16.30 -5.59
N ARG A 14 -1.61 -17.31 -4.72
CA ARG A 14 -2.56 -18.42 -4.70
C ARG A 14 -3.33 -18.38 -3.39
N MET A 15 -4.65 -18.45 -3.48
CA MET A 15 -5.54 -18.55 -2.32
C MET A 15 -6.43 -19.77 -2.48
N GLU A 16 -6.56 -20.54 -1.42
CA GLU A 16 -7.42 -21.71 -1.36
C GLU A 16 -8.41 -21.49 -0.23
N GLY A 17 -9.67 -21.82 -0.47
CA GLY A 17 -10.74 -21.60 0.49
C GLY A 17 -11.88 -22.57 0.28
N ARG A 18 -12.97 -22.33 0.99
CA ARG A 18 -14.19 -23.12 0.86
C ARG A 18 -15.41 -22.21 0.79
N LEU A 19 -16.34 -22.59 -0.08
CA LEU A 19 -17.63 -21.96 -0.27
C LEU A 19 -18.66 -22.53 0.72
N PHE A 20 -19.89 -22.01 0.62
CA PHE A 20 -21.04 -22.61 1.28
C PHE A 20 -21.13 -24.12 0.96
N GLY A 21 -21.38 -24.93 2.00
CA GLY A 21 -21.43 -26.39 1.87
C GLY A 21 -20.06 -27.07 1.78
N ASP A 22 -18.98 -26.43 2.26
CA ASP A 22 -17.61 -26.97 2.27
C ASP A 22 -17.03 -27.25 0.87
N VAL A 23 -17.63 -26.65 -0.18
CA VAL A 23 -17.19 -26.82 -1.57
C VAL A 23 -15.83 -26.13 -1.75
N PRO A 24 -14.77 -26.82 -2.21
CA PRO A 24 -13.45 -26.22 -2.36
C PRO A 24 -13.43 -25.14 -3.44
N MET A 25 -12.71 -24.05 -3.18
CA MET A 25 -12.42 -22.98 -4.13
C MET A 25 -10.92 -22.71 -4.21
N ASN A 26 -10.46 -22.28 -5.38
CA ASN A 26 -9.08 -21.85 -5.61
C ASN A 26 -9.08 -20.55 -6.41
N LEU A 27 -8.16 -19.64 -6.07
CA LEU A 27 -7.87 -18.42 -6.82
C LEU A 27 -6.37 -18.32 -7.06
N GLU A 28 -5.99 -18.09 -8.32
CA GLU A 28 -4.62 -17.77 -8.70
C GLU A 28 -4.59 -16.40 -9.39
N LEU A 29 -3.65 -15.56 -8.98
CA LEU A 29 -3.48 -14.21 -9.49
C LEU A 29 -2.01 -13.92 -9.78
N ARG A 30 -1.77 -13.25 -10.90
CA ARG A 30 -0.46 -12.67 -11.25
C ARG A 30 -0.61 -11.17 -11.37
N LEU A 31 0.20 -10.44 -10.61
CA LEU A 31 0.28 -8.98 -10.64
C LEU A 31 1.67 -8.58 -11.13
N SER A 32 1.73 -7.66 -12.10
CA SER A 32 2.97 -7.04 -12.58
C SER A 32 2.82 -5.53 -12.40
N VAL A 33 3.73 -4.91 -11.65
CA VAL A 33 3.71 -3.48 -11.37
C VAL A 33 5.10 -2.90 -11.51
N GLU A 34 5.18 -1.63 -11.90
CA GLU A 34 6.40 -0.85 -11.78
C GLU A 34 6.51 -0.37 -10.32
N ASP A 35 7.50 -0.84 -9.56
CA ASP A 35 7.52 -0.68 -8.09
C ASP A 35 7.73 0.77 -7.65
N SER A 36 8.64 1.48 -8.31
CA SER A 36 8.98 2.86 -7.92
C SER A 36 7.84 3.84 -8.20
N PRO A 37 7.22 3.88 -9.40
CA PRO A 37 6.07 4.75 -9.66
C PRO A 37 4.85 4.44 -8.80
N ASN A 38 4.67 3.17 -8.42
CA ASN A 38 3.54 2.75 -7.57
C ASN A 38 3.54 3.44 -6.20
N SER A 39 4.72 3.84 -5.70
CA SER A 39 4.85 4.61 -4.46
C SER A 39 5.04 6.11 -4.69
N ALA A 40 5.50 6.53 -5.87
CA ALA A 40 5.78 7.93 -6.16
C ALA A 40 4.54 8.84 -5.99
N GLY A 41 3.37 8.39 -6.47
CA GLY A 41 2.11 9.12 -6.30
C GLY A 41 1.73 9.33 -4.84
N VAL A 42 1.85 8.27 -4.02
CA VAL A 42 1.60 8.30 -2.57
C VAL A 42 2.53 9.29 -1.87
N VAL A 43 3.82 9.31 -2.24
CA VAL A 43 4.83 10.18 -1.62
C VAL A 43 4.60 11.65 -1.98
N ILE A 44 4.17 11.98 -3.21
CA ILE A 44 3.85 13.35 -3.61
C ILE A 44 2.76 13.94 -2.69
N ASP A 45 1.69 13.19 -2.45
CA ASP A 45 0.61 13.67 -1.59
C ASP A 45 1.02 13.73 -0.11
N ALA A 46 1.80 12.76 0.37
CA ALA A 46 2.35 12.79 1.72
C ALA A 46 3.19 14.05 1.97
N ILE A 47 4.07 14.43 1.04
CA ILE A 47 4.89 15.65 1.14
C ILE A 47 4.03 16.91 1.16
N ARG A 48 2.96 16.95 0.34
CA ARG A 48 2.01 18.07 0.34
C ARG A 48 1.30 18.21 1.69
N CYS A 49 0.90 17.10 2.32
CA CYS A 49 0.35 17.11 3.68
C CYS A 49 1.36 17.64 4.70
N CYS A 50 2.63 17.25 4.62
CA CYS A 50 3.69 17.79 5.48
C CYS A 50 3.86 19.30 5.30
N LYS A 51 3.81 19.80 4.06
CA LYS A 51 3.90 21.23 3.78
C LYS A 51 2.72 22.01 4.40
N LEU A 52 1.49 21.50 4.26
CA LEU A 52 0.31 22.11 4.88
C LEU A 52 0.39 22.12 6.42
N ALA A 53 0.93 21.07 7.03
CA ALA A 53 1.14 21.03 8.48
C ALA A 53 2.17 22.06 8.93
N LEU A 54 3.28 22.18 8.20
CA LEU A 54 4.30 23.19 8.45
C LEU A 54 3.72 24.61 8.38
N ASP A 55 2.92 24.90 7.35
CA ASP A 55 2.28 26.21 7.18
C ASP A 55 1.28 26.54 8.30
N ARG A 56 0.76 25.51 8.99
CA ARG A 56 -0.14 25.63 10.14
C ARG A 56 0.58 25.60 11.50
N GLY A 57 1.92 25.55 11.51
CA GLY A 57 2.70 25.39 12.74
C GLY A 57 2.43 24.07 13.48
N GLN A 58 1.98 23.04 12.77
CA GLN A 58 1.68 21.72 13.32
C GLN A 58 2.91 20.81 13.21
N GLY A 59 3.41 20.34 14.36
CA GLY A 59 4.52 19.40 14.46
C GLY A 59 4.08 18.01 14.91
N GLY A 60 5.03 17.07 14.90
CA GLY A 60 4.78 15.68 15.28
C GLY A 60 4.18 14.84 14.15
N ALA A 61 3.72 13.63 14.49
CA ALA A 61 3.16 12.70 13.52
C ALA A 61 1.78 13.16 13.04
N LEU A 62 1.60 13.29 11.72
CA LEU A 62 0.31 13.53 11.10
C LEU A 62 -0.47 12.21 11.03
N TYR A 63 -1.26 11.90 12.06
CA TYR A 63 -1.90 10.58 12.19
C TYR A 63 -2.77 10.19 10.98
N SER A 64 -3.64 11.07 10.49
CA SER A 64 -4.52 10.72 9.36
C SER A 64 -3.76 10.54 8.03
N PRO A 65 -2.87 11.46 7.61
CA PRO A 65 -2.01 11.21 6.44
C PRO A 65 -1.14 9.96 6.60
N SER A 66 -0.59 9.72 7.79
CA SER A 66 0.25 8.55 8.06
C SER A 66 -0.56 7.26 7.91
N ALA A 67 -1.77 7.21 8.47
CA ALA A 67 -2.67 6.06 8.38
C ALA A 67 -3.04 5.70 6.94
N TYR A 68 -3.22 6.70 6.09
CA TYR A 68 -3.64 6.50 4.70
C TYR A 68 -2.47 6.18 3.75
N PHE A 69 -1.30 6.79 3.95
CA PHE A 69 -0.17 6.67 3.02
C PHE A 69 0.88 5.62 3.43
N MET A 70 0.93 5.20 4.70
CA MET A 70 2.00 4.34 5.23
C MET A 70 1.47 2.98 5.62
N LYS A 71 2.23 1.92 5.30
CA LYS A 71 1.90 0.53 5.70
C LYS A 71 1.92 0.31 7.22
N HIS A 72 2.70 1.11 7.94
CA HIS A 72 2.87 1.02 9.39
C HIS A 72 2.75 2.40 10.04
N PRO A 73 1.51 2.93 10.15
CA PRO A 73 1.31 4.24 10.76
C PRO A 73 1.54 4.18 12.30
N PRO A 74 1.92 5.31 12.94
CA PRO A 74 2.06 5.39 14.40
C PRO A 74 0.77 5.06 15.17
N LYS A 75 -0.38 5.28 14.53
CA LYS A 75 -1.70 4.88 15.03
C LYS A 75 -2.45 4.19 13.89
N GLN A 76 -2.91 2.97 14.12
CA GLN A 76 -3.69 2.19 13.17
C GLN A 76 -5.11 2.73 13.10
N PHE A 77 -5.64 2.84 11.89
CA PHE A 77 -7.04 3.15 11.62
C PHE A 77 -7.60 2.07 10.71
N THR A 78 -8.89 1.78 10.86
CA THR A 78 -9.63 0.97 9.89
C THR A 78 -10.05 1.87 8.74
N ASP A 79 -10.06 1.37 7.51
CA ASP A 79 -10.52 2.10 6.32
C ASP A 79 -12.06 2.30 6.28
N ALA A 80 -12.75 2.09 7.41
CA ALA A 80 -14.20 2.11 7.56
C ALA A 80 -14.76 3.48 7.96
#